data_AF-A0A1Z9JA94-F1
#
_entry.id   AF-A0A1Z9JA94-F1
#
_cell.length_a   1.000
_cell.length_b   1.000
_cell.length_c   1.000
_cell.angle_alpha   90.00
_cell.angle_beta   90.00
_cell.angle_gamma   90.00
#
_symmetry.space_group_name_H-M   'P 1'
#
loop_
_entity.id
_entity.type
_entity.pdbx_description
1 polymer ?
#
loop_
_entity_poly.entity_id
_entity_poly.type
_entity_poly.pdbx_seq_one_letter_code
_entity_poly.pdbx_strand_id
1 'polypeptide(L)'
;MVAMPPMGYAGNEPEASVNPSSDSAEGLIGIDEVQRALNRSRASVYRYTNTDPRNLNPPFNPRKLNPEYRSDQKDPLMFHPNEVARFARDVLRIKEVTVEVLNSPYSATQQLLSTILDELREIRSVLASSGVEPAADLSARLSAAEQKRSAA
;
A
#
# COMPACT_ATOMS: atom_id res chain seq x y z
N MET A 1 35.50 39.65 48.84
CA MET A 1 34.26 38.89 48.59
C MET A 1 33.30 39.79 47.83
N VAL A 2 33.25 39.64 46.50
CA VAL A 2 32.22 40.26 45.65
C VAL A 2 31.77 39.17 44.69
N ALA A 3 30.49 38.84 44.75
CA ALA A 3 29.85 37.69 44.12
C ALA A 3 29.66 37.89 42.62
N MET A 4 29.97 36.85 41.84
CA MET A 4 29.61 36.74 40.42
C MET A 4 28.12 36.37 40.28
N PRO A 5 27.36 36.98 39.34
CA PRO A 5 25.99 36.58 39.05
C PRO A 5 25.93 35.28 38.22
N PRO A 6 24.91 34.42 38.43
CA PRO A 6 24.73 33.19 37.65
C PRO A 6 24.16 33.50 36.26
N MET A 7 24.86 33.04 35.21
CA MET A 7 24.33 32.96 33.85
C MET A 7 23.21 31.93 33.81
N GLY A 8 21.97 32.40 33.73
CA GLY A 8 20.81 31.58 33.42
C GLY A 8 20.90 31.09 31.98
N TYR A 9 21.09 29.78 31.80
CA TYR A 9 20.90 29.13 30.51
C TYR A 9 19.39 29.00 30.28
N ALA A 10 18.86 29.91 29.46
CA ALA A 10 17.51 29.80 28.91
C ALA A 10 17.40 28.48 28.15
N GLY A 11 16.50 27.62 28.61
CA GLY A 11 16.12 26.40 27.91
C GLY A 11 15.51 26.76 26.56
N ASN A 12 16.24 26.47 25.49
CA ASN A 12 15.75 26.54 24.14
C ASN A 12 15.00 25.23 23.88
N GLU A 13 13.69 25.20 24.20
CA GLU A 13 12.79 24.14 23.78
C GLU A 13 12.53 24.31 22.28
N PRO A 14 12.94 23.36 21.40
CA PRO A 14 12.40 23.34 20.06
C PRO A 14 10.96 22.79 20.17
N GLU A 15 9.99 23.70 20.20
CA GLU A 15 8.60 23.42 19.87
C GLU A 15 8.58 22.67 18.53
N ALA A 16 8.42 21.36 18.60
CA ALA A 16 8.24 20.51 17.44
C ALA A 16 6.90 20.90 16.81
N SER A 17 6.97 21.77 15.82
CA SER A 17 5.92 22.09 14.88
C SER A 17 5.48 20.82 14.17
N VAL A 18 4.52 20.12 14.77
CA VAL A 18 3.73 19.10 14.10
C VAL A 18 2.82 19.83 13.12
N ASN A 19 3.32 20.03 11.90
CA ASN A 19 2.48 20.25 10.74
C ASN A 19 1.92 18.88 10.34
N PRO A 20 0.62 18.60 10.50
CA PRO A 20 -0.04 17.55 9.74
C PRO A 20 -0.20 18.08 8.30
N SER A 21 0.89 18.04 7.54
CA SER A 21 0.85 18.29 6.10
C SER A 21 -0.12 17.27 5.50
N SER A 22 -1.28 17.79 5.16
CA SER A 22 -2.44 17.06 4.70
C SER A 22 -2.30 16.79 3.21
N ASP A 23 -2.04 15.52 2.88
CA ASP A 23 -2.55 14.90 1.67
C ASP A 23 -2.81 13.42 2.02
N SER A 24 -4.02 13.18 2.53
CA SER A 24 -4.47 11.90 3.06
C SER A 24 -4.65 10.90 1.92
N ALA A 25 -3.61 10.12 1.64
CA ALA A 25 -3.76 8.74 1.20
C ALA A 25 -4.35 7.95 2.37
N GLU A 26 -5.68 7.90 2.43
CA GLU A 26 -6.53 7.49 3.55
C GLU A 26 -5.98 6.27 4.33
N GLY A 27 -5.29 6.52 5.44
CA GLY A 27 -4.87 5.48 6.38
C GLY A 27 -3.47 4.89 6.17
N LEU A 28 -2.60 5.48 5.35
CA LEU A 28 -1.18 5.08 5.32
C LEU A 28 -0.49 5.38 6.66
N ILE A 29 0.32 4.42 7.11
CA ILE A 29 1.04 4.51 8.37
C ILE A 29 2.55 4.58 8.15
N GLY A 30 3.19 5.43 8.96
CA GLY A 30 4.63 5.60 8.93
C GLY A 30 5.36 4.52 9.72
N ILE A 31 6.67 4.45 9.52
CA ILE A 31 7.58 3.51 10.18
C ILE A 31 7.46 3.46 11.71
N ASP A 32 7.19 4.59 12.38
CA ASP A 32 7.07 4.66 13.84
C ASP A 32 5.78 4.02 14.37
N GLU A 33 4.74 3.98 13.55
CA GLU A 33 3.49 3.29 13.86
C GLU A 33 3.61 1.80 13.56
N VAL A 34 4.27 1.43 12.46
CA VAL A 34 4.63 0.03 12.15
C VAL A 34 5.47 -0.60 13.26
N GLN A 35 6.41 0.16 13.83
CA GLN A 35 7.23 -0.27 14.97
C GLN A 35 6.36 -0.71 16.15
N ARG A 36 5.36 0.11 16.49
CA ARG A 36 4.41 -0.14 17.59
C ARG A 36 3.49 -1.31 17.25
N ALA A 37 2.95 -1.36 16.04
CA ALA A 37 2.05 -2.41 15.59
C ALA A 37 2.69 -3.80 15.57
N LEU A 38 3.96 -3.89 15.13
CA LEU A 38 4.70 -5.15 15.08
C LEU A 38 5.40 -5.50 16.41
N ASN A 39 5.44 -4.57 17.37
CA ASN A 39 6.16 -4.68 18.63
C ASN A 39 7.64 -5.11 18.43
N ARG A 40 8.29 -4.52 17.41
CA ARG A 40 9.70 -4.75 17.04
C ARG A 40 10.45 -3.45 16.92
N SER A 41 11.78 -3.47 17.05
CA SER A 41 12.59 -2.25 16.91
C SER A 41 12.58 -1.71 15.48
N ARG A 42 12.79 -0.39 15.32
CA ARG A 42 12.92 0.26 14.00
C ARG A 42 13.89 -0.45 13.06
N ALA A 43 15.04 -0.87 13.61
CA ALA A 43 16.06 -1.61 12.86
C ALA A 43 15.55 -2.96 12.34
N SER A 44 14.70 -3.64 13.11
CA SER A 44 14.05 -4.87 12.65
C SER A 44 13.07 -4.59 11.53
N VAL A 45 12.28 -3.51 11.65
CA VAL A 45 11.35 -3.11 10.59
C VAL A 45 12.09 -2.87 9.27
N TYR A 46 13.21 -2.13 9.26
CA TYR A 46 14.01 -1.94 8.04
C TYR A 46 14.58 -3.24 7.44
N ARG A 47 14.82 -4.28 8.26
CA ARG A 47 15.24 -5.60 7.75
C ARG A 47 14.09 -6.36 7.11
N TYR A 48 12.87 -6.15 7.63
CA TYR A 48 11.66 -6.77 7.13
C TYR A 48 11.10 -6.07 5.89
N THR A 49 11.38 -4.78 5.72
CA THR A 49 10.90 -4.01 4.58
C THR A 49 11.50 -4.50 3.27
N ASN A 50 10.65 -4.55 2.25
CA ASN A 50 11.06 -4.83 0.89
C ASN A 50 11.63 -3.55 0.26
N THR A 51 12.93 -3.36 0.42
CA THR A 51 13.67 -2.22 -0.14
C THR A 51 14.95 -2.71 -0.81
N ASP A 52 15.33 -2.10 -1.93
CA ASP A 52 16.60 -2.37 -2.64
C ASP A 52 17.32 -1.04 -2.92
N PRO A 53 18.64 -0.91 -2.64
CA PRO A 53 19.39 0.30 -2.95
C PRO A 53 19.42 0.69 -4.43
N ARG A 54 19.20 -0.27 -5.34
CA ARG A 54 19.26 -0.06 -6.80
C ARG A 54 17.90 0.09 -7.44
N ASN A 55 16.85 -0.42 -6.78
CA ASN A 55 15.49 -0.37 -7.28
C ASN A 55 14.58 0.27 -6.23
N LEU A 56 14.06 1.45 -6.56
CA LEU A 56 13.20 2.23 -5.67
C LEU A 56 11.95 1.43 -5.24
N ASN A 57 11.35 0.70 -6.18
CA ASN A 57 10.14 -0.08 -5.97
C ASN A 57 10.38 -1.54 -6.38
N PRO A 58 10.97 -2.36 -5.50
CA PRO A 58 11.11 -3.79 -5.77
C PRO A 58 9.74 -4.46 -5.96
N PRO A 59 9.67 -5.53 -6.76
CA PRO A 59 8.43 -6.27 -6.96
C PRO A 59 7.92 -6.84 -5.62
N PHE A 60 6.61 -7.02 -5.54
CA PHE A 60 5.93 -7.53 -4.36
C PHE A 60 6.55 -8.84 -3.85
N ASN A 61 6.82 -8.89 -2.54
CA ASN A 61 7.34 -10.09 -1.89
C ASN A 61 6.48 -10.47 -0.67
N PRO A 62 5.83 -11.64 -0.66
CA PRO A 62 4.92 -12.04 0.42
C PRO A 62 5.64 -12.29 1.76
N ARG A 63 6.95 -12.56 1.72
CA ARG A 63 7.77 -12.82 2.93
C ARG A 63 8.34 -11.55 3.56
N LYS A 64 8.14 -10.40 2.93
CA LYS A 64 8.62 -9.09 3.39
C LYS A 64 7.45 -8.14 3.59
N LEU A 65 7.72 -7.05 4.29
CA LEU A 65 6.79 -5.94 4.45
C LEU A 65 6.97 -5.00 3.25
N ASN A 66 5.97 -4.90 2.38
CA ASN A 66 6.08 -4.09 1.16
C ASN A 66 5.66 -2.64 1.45
N PRO A 67 6.54 -1.64 1.25
CA PRO A 67 6.14 -0.24 1.32
C PRO A 67 5.23 0.14 0.15
N GLU A 68 4.49 1.23 0.32
CA GLU A 68 3.73 1.86 -0.75
C GLU A 68 4.66 2.35 -1.87
N TYR A 69 4.12 2.48 -3.09
CA TYR A 69 4.87 2.94 -4.25
C TYR A 69 5.45 4.34 -4.00
N ARG A 70 6.74 4.50 -4.30
CA ARG A 70 7.47 5.76 -4.13
C ARG A 70 7.96 6.32 -5.44
N SER A 71 7.92 7.64 -5.56
CA SER A 71 8.48 8.36 -6.72
C SER A 71 9.94 8.72 -6.51
N ASP A 72 10.35 9.04 -5.27
CA ASP A 72 11.72 9.44 -4.94
C ASP A 72 12.34 8.61 -3.81
N GLN A 73 13.67 8.49 -3.82
CA GLN A 73 14.45 7.82 -2.75
C GLN A 73 14.45 8.62 -1.44
N LYS A 74 14.12 9.92 -1.49
CA LYS A 74 14.06 10.80 -0.30
C LYS A 74 12.74 10.73 0.45
N ASP A 75 11.69 10.22 -0.18
CA ASP A 75 10.40 10.10 0.46
C ASP A 75 10.47 9.23 1.75
N PRO A 76 9.58 9.42 2.71
CA PRO A 76 9.44 8.46 3.80
C PRO A 76 8.89 7.12 3.30
N LEU A 77 9.20 6.02 4.00
CA LEU A 77 8.52 4.74 3.76
C LEU A 77 7.15 4.76 4.43
N MET A 78 6.11 4.65 3.61
CA MET A 78 4.72 4.52 4.05
C MET A 78 4.24 3.09 3.84
N PHE A 79 3.31 2.64 4.67
CA PHE A 79 2.77 1.28 4.63
C PHE A 79 1.25 1.30 4.78
N HIS A 80 0.59 0.37 4.10
CA HIS A 80 -0.83 0.14 4.32
C HIS A 80 -1.04 -0.67 5.61
N PRO A 81 -2.02 -0.33 6.48
CA PRO A 81 -2.32 -1.13 7.68
C PRO A 81 -2.65 -2.60 7.37
N ASN A 82 -3.28 -2.87 6.23
CA ASN A 82 -3.56 -4.22 5.73
C ASN A 82 -2.28 -5.03 5.48
N GLU A 83 -1.24 -4.39 4.92
CA GLU A 83 0.05 -5.01 4.66
C GLU A 83 0.76 -5.37 5.97
N VAL A 84 0.73 -4.46 6.95
CA VAL A 84 1.32 -4.66 8.27
C VAL A 84 0.60 -5.78 9.03
N ALA A 85 -0.74 -5.83 8.93
CA ALA A 85 -1.55 -6.89 9.50
C ALA A 85 -1.28 -8.26 8.83
N ARG A 86 -1.07 -8.29 7.51
CA ARG A 86 -0.65 -9.51 6.81
C ARG A 86 0.71 -9.96 7.31
N PHE A 87 1.70 -9.07 7.32
CA PHE A 87 3.08 -9.39 7.71
C PHE A 87 3.17 -9.91 9.16
N ALA A 88 2.42 -9.29 10.08
CA ALA A 88 2.35 -9.71 11.47
C ALA A 88 1.81 -11.15 11.62
N ARG A 89 0.76 -11.49 10.87
CA ARG A 89 0.10 -12.80 10.88
C ARG A 89 0.94 -13.87 10.16
N ASP A 90 1.27 -13.61 8.91
CA ASP A 90 1.77 -14.64 7.99
C ASP A 90 3.28 -14.89 8.16
N VAL A 91 4.06 -13.84 8.45
CA VAL A 91 5.52 -13.91 8.49
C VAL A 91 6.04 -13.98 9.91
N LEU A 92 5.65 -13.03 10.76
CA LEU A 92 6.20 -12.94 12.11
C LEU A 92 5.54 -13.91 13.11
N ARG A 93 4.32 -14.39 12.83
CA ARG A 93 3.56 -15.30 13.72
C ARG A 93 3.47 -14.79 15.16
N ILE A 94 3.48 -13.48 15.38
CA ILE A 94 3.62 -12.86 16.71
C ILE A 94 2.32 -12.97 17.55
N LYS A 95 1.20 -13.42 16.97
CA LYS A 95 0.01 -13.86 17.73
C LYS A 95 -0.96 -14.65 16.85
N GLU A 96 -1.55 -15.72 17.40
CA GLU A 96 -2.96 -16.02 17.16
C GLU A 96 -3.75 -14.76 17.53
N VAL A 97 -3.92 -13.86 16.57
CA VAL A 97 -4.85 -12.77 16.73
C VAL A 97 -6.20 -13.43 16.51
N THR A 98 -6.93 -13.67 17.59
CA THR A 98 -8.40 -13.68 17.57
C THR A 98 -8.82 -12.29 17.08
N VAL A 99 -8.61 -12.04 15.79
CA VAL A 99 -9.44 -11.13 15.05
C VAL A 99 -10.74 -11.90 15.10
N GLU A 100 -11.67 -11.49 15.96
CA GLU A 100 -13.06 -11.71 15.61
C GLU A 100 -13.15 -11.16 14.20
N VAL A 101 -13.10 -12.07 13.24
CA VAL A 101 -13.38 -11.76 11.87
C VAL A 101 -14.84 -11.37 11.97
N LEU A 102 -15.09 -10.09 12.19
CA LEU A 102 -16.22 -9.44 11.59
C LEU A 102 -15.93 -9.62 10.09
N ASN A 103 -16.28 -10.81 9.59
CA ASN A 103 -16.90 -10.97 8.31
C ASN A 103 -18.06 -9.98 8.39
N SER A 104 -17.81 -8.70 8.13
CA SER A 104 -18.87 -7.74 7.91
C SER A 104 -19.71 -8.42 6.84
N PRO A 105 -20.93 -8.88 7.18
CA PRO A 105 -21.71 -9.68 6.27
C PRO A 105 -21.93 -8.78 5.06
N TYR A 106 -21.35 -9.17 3.92
CA TYR A 106 -21.37 -8.36 2.70
C TYR A 106 -20.78 -6.94 2.88
N SER A 107 -19.46 -6.82 2.75
CA SER A 107 -18.83 -5.50 2.55
C SER A 107 -19.46 -4.80 1.34
N ALA A 108 -19.72 -3.49 1.42
CA ALA A 108 -20.27 -2.70 0.31
C ALA A 108 -19.50 -2.93 -1.01
N THR A 109 -18.20 -3.20 -0.92
CA THR A 109 -17.36 -3.61 -2.04
C THR A 109 -17.80 -4.94 -2.66
N GLN A 110 -18.14 -5.96 -1.87
CA GLN A 110 -18.66 -7.24 -2.38
C GLN A 110 -20.03 -7.10 -3.03
N GLN A 111 -20.89 -6.24 -2.49
CA GLN A 111 -22.17 -5.91 -3.13
C GLN A 111 -21.93 -5.26 -4.49
N LEU A 112 -21.08 -4.23 -4.54
CA LEU A 112 -20.73 -3.54 -5.77
C LEU A 112 -20.12 -4.50 -6.81
N LEU A 113 -19.18 -5.37 -6.40
CA LEU A 113 -18.57 -6.35 -7.29
C LEU A 113 -19.59 -7.37 -7.81
N SER A 114 -20.58 -7.75 -6.99
CA SER A 114 -21.66 -8.64 -7.42
C SER A 114 -22.58 -7.95 -8.43
N THR A 115 -22.96 -6.69 -8.17
CA THR A 115 -23.75 -5.88 -9.10
C THR A 115 -23.03 -5.69 -10.44
N ILE A 116 -21.74 -5.37 -10.42
CA ILE A 116 -20.91 -5.25 -11.63
C ILE A 116 -20.92 -6.58 -12.40
N LEU A 117 -20.76 -7.70 -11.71
CA LEU A 117 -20.71 -9.02 -12.34
C LEU A 117 -22.05 -9.43 -12.96
N ASP A 118 -23.17 -9.08 -12.33
CA ASP A 118 -24.51 -9.31 -12.89
C ASP A 118 -24.75 -8.45 -14.13
N GLU A 119 -24.39 -7.16 -14.08
CA GLU A 119 -24.51 -6.26 -15.23
C GLU A 119 -23.64 -6.72 -16.42
N LEU A 120 -22.41 -7.19 -16.16
CA LEU A 120 -21.56 -7.77 -17.20
C LEU A 120 -22.14 -9.06 -17.80
N ARG A 121 -22.80 -9.90 -17.00
CA ARG A 121 -23.49 -11.10 -17.50
C ARG A 121 -24.70 -10.74 -18.34
N GLU A 122 -25.46 -9.72 -17.95
CA GLU A 122 -26.61 -9.22 -18.70
C GLU A 122 -26.16 -8.63 -20.04
N ILE A 123 -25.13 -7.78 -20.05
CA ILE A 123 -24.51 -7.25 -21.28
C ILE A 123 -24.05 -8.39 -22.18
N ARG A 124 -23.38 -9.42 -21.62
CA ARG A 124 -22.95 -10.59 -22.39
C ARG A 124 -24.13 -11.36 -22.98
N SER A 125 -25.23 -11.50 -22.24
CA SER A 125 -26.45 -12.16 -22.73
C SER A 125 -27.08 -11.37 -23.87
N VAL A 126 -27.19 -10.04 -23.73
CA VAL A 126 -27.70 -9.15 -24.79
C VAL A 126 -26.82 -9.26 -26.04
N LEU A 127 -25.50 -9.20 -25.90
CA LEU A 127 -24.56 -9.33 -27.02
C LEU A 127 -24.62 -10.72 -27.69
N ALA A 128 -24.74 -11.79 -26.91
CA ALA A 128 -24.92 -13.14 -27.44
C ALA A 128 -26.25 -13.27 -28.20
N SER A 129 -27.32 -12.62 -27.72
CA SER A 129 -28.63 -12.63 -28.37
C SER A 129 -28.73 -11.71 -29.59
N SER A 130 -27.92 -10.64 -29.64
CA SER A 130 -27.91 -9.68 -30.74
C SER A 130 -27.11 -10.15 -31.97
N GLY A 131 -26.58 -11.38 -31.93
CA GLY A 131 -25.78 -11.95 -33.03
C GLY A 131 -24.45 -11.22 -33.25
N VAL A 132 -24.02 -10.40 -32.28
CA VAL A 132 -22.69 -9.82 -32.27
C VAL A 132 -21.75 -10.93 -31.84
N GLU A 133 -21.17 -11.60 -32.82
CA GLU A 133 -20.06 -12.53 -32.60
C GLU A 133 -19.04 -11.86 -31.66
N PRO A 134 -18.63 -12.53 -30.56
CA PRO A 134 -17.62 -11.96 -29.69
C PRO A 134 -16.41 -11.65 -30.56
N ALA A 135 -15.86 -10.44 -30.43
CA ALA A 135 -14.73 -9.96 -31.21
C ALA A 135 -13.48 -10.85 -30.98
N ALA A 136 -13.46 -12.04 -31.56
CA ALA A 136 -12.33 -12.96 -31.64
C ALA A 136 -11.17 -12.33 -32.43
N ASP A 137 -11.40 -11.17 -33.04
CA ASP A 137 -10.44 -10.45 -33.86
C ASP A 137 -9.69 -9.33 -33.11
N LEU A 138 -9.92 -9.12 -31.79
CA LEU A 138 -9.16 -8.08 -31.08
C LEU A 138 -7.69 -8.50 -30.88
N SER A 139 -7.46 -9.77 -30.53
CA SER A 139 -6.11 -10.32 -30.40
C SER A 139 -5.39 -10.39 -31.75
N ALA A 140 -6.10 -10.75 -32.83
CA ALA A 140 -5.56 -10.79 -34.18
C ALA A 140 -5.21 -9.39 -34.71
N ARG A 141 -6.05 -8.38 -34.43
CA ARG A 141 -5.76 -6.97 -34.73
C ARG A 141 -4.57 -6.42 -33.94
N LEU A 142 -4.44 -6.80 -32.66
CA LEU A 142 -3.27 -6.41 -31.85
C LEU A 142 -1.98 -7.00 -32.43
N SER A 143 -1.98 -8.30 -32.76
CA SER A 143 -0.81 -8.96 -33.37
C SER A 143 -0.46 -8.39 -34.74
N ALA A 144 -1.47 -8.06 -35.56
CA ALA A 144 -1.25 -7.43 -36.87
C ALA A 144 -0.71 -6.00 -36.74
N ALA A 145 -1.14 -5.25 -35.72
CA ALA A 145 -0.60 -3.93 -35.41
C ALA A 145 0.86 -4.00 -34.91
N GLU A 146 1.19 -5.03 -34.12
CA GLU A 146 2.54 -5.24 -33.61
C GLU A 146 3.53 -5.66 -34.71
N GLN A 147 3.12 -6.57 -35.60
CA GLN A 147 3.92 -6.96 -36.78
C GLN A 147 4.16 -5.81 -37.76
N LYS A 148 3.19 -4.92 -37.96
CA LYS A 148 3.40 -3.72 -38.78
C LYS A 148 4.39 -2.73 -38.15
N ARG A 149 4.50 -2.72 -36.82
CA ARG A 149 5.42 -1.85 -36.09
C ARG A 149 6.87 -2.35 -36.12
N SER A 150 7.07 -3.66 -36.26
CA SER A 150 8.40 -4.28 -36.37
C SER A 150 8.97 -4.35 -37.79
N ALA A 151 8.15 -4.05 -38.81
CA ALA A 151 8.53 -4.13 -40.23
C ALA A 151 8.78 -2.75 -40.89
N ALA A 152 8.80 -1.67 -40.09
CA ALA A 152 9.07 -0.30 -40.52
C ALA A 152 10.39 0.20 -39.90
#